data_AF-U2KU02-F1
#
_entry.id   AF-U2KU02-F1
#
_cell.length_a   1.000
_cell.length_b   1.000
_cell.length_c   1.000
_cell.angle_alpha   90.00
_cell.angle_beta   90.00
_cell.angle_gamma   90.00
#
_symmetry.space_group_name_H-M   'P 1'
#
loop_
_entity.id
_entity.type
_entity.pdbx_description
1 polymer ?
#
loop_
_entity_poly.entity_id
_entity_poly.type
_entity_poly.pdbx_seq_one_letter_code
_entity_poly.pdbx_strand_id
1 'polypeptide(L)'
;MPKEQFLSYQKENHHPSQPPVLDAVGSVLNALCVTKGYTWKEAYCKLIAVAGKIGQMPQYPKTIRELLHEEGFFLQAKTNVNKCIREIIADCNHSFHDGEVVILNLSVGHTNTDDGEYCPLVPHDLDGQTKYALHFPQDNRDRIAREVWVAWKDGQDHSPLPQQQSRTQRKELKLHIEENESLVVLNENPNDNYIGDCAVRAFAAVLEIPWAEAIKRLAEAQNYAATILNGKKNIDALLKKEGFEKFDAMKRNGKILTGKEFCSLIHDMFPAGTRIYAYSGRSHVVAILVFDGEYKIVDTWDSTNRKIIEYWAKYPQKPKRPRKTEAPTEKLTALSVGMTIQHKTFGNGKVTALSDTIATIQFAGGVEKKFAVAWVLGNCKPCETA
;
A
#
# COMPACT_ATOMS: atom_id res chain seq x y z
N MET A 1 14.02 -3.00 33.15
CA MET A 1 12.56 -2.82 33.34
C MET A 1 12.06 -3.82 34.39
N PRO A 2 11.62 -3.37 35.58
CA PRO A 2 11.05 -4.25 36.61
C PRO A 2 9.89 -5.10 36.07
N LYS A 3 9.68 -6.30 36.63
CA LYS A 3 8.64 -7.26 36.23
C LYS A 3 7.23 -6.64 36.14
N GLU A 4 6.91 -5.69 37.01
CA GLU A 4 5.64 -4.96 37.00
C GLU A 4 5.52 -3.98 35.84
N GLN A 5 6.60 -3.28 35.47
CA GLN A 5 6.64 -2.46 34.26
C GLN A 5 6.56 -3.31 32.99
N PHE A 6 7.11 -4.54 32.99
CA PHE A 6 6.94 -5.47 31.87
C PHE A 6 5.50 -6.00 31.74
N LEU A 7 4.82 -6.27 32.86
CA LEU A 7 3.40 -6.62 32.86
C LEU A 7 2.49 -5.45 32.44
N SER A 8 2.89 -4.21 32.72
CA SER A 8 2.25 -2.99 32.20
C SER A 8 2.52 -2.78 30.71
N TYR A 9 3.76 -3.02 30.25
CA TYR A 9 4.15 -3.06 28.85
C TYR A 9 3.29 -4.05 28.04
N GLN A 10 3.00 -5.22 28.62
CA GLN A 10 2.12 -6.24 28.05
C GLN A 10 0.63 -5.84 27.99
N LYS A 11 0.19 -4.72 28.59
CA LYS A 11 -1.22 -4.31 28.52
C LYS A 11 -1.48 -3.22 27.48
N GLU A 12 -0.50 -2.35 27.22
CA GLU A 12 -0.71 -1.12 26.42
C GLU A 12 0.05 -1.09 25.09
N ASN A 13 1.15 -1.85 24.95
CA ASN A 13 2.09 -1.72 23.82
C ASN A 13 2.15 -2.94 22.89
N HIS A 14 1.15 -3.83 22.93
CA HIS A 14 1.12 -5.01 22.05
C HIS A 14 0.65 -4.71 20.63
N HIS A 15 1.07 -5.60 19.72
CA HIS A 15 0.45 -5.78 18.42
C HIS A 15 -1.09 -5.83 18.57
N PRO A 16 -1.88 -5.03 17.82
CA PRO A 16 -3.32 -4.91 18.02
C PRO A 16 -4.09 -6.24 17.95
N SER A 17 -3.62 -7.17 17.12
CA SER A 17 -4.21 -8.52 17.00
C SER A 17 -3.59 -9.60 17.89
N GLN A 18 -2.59 -9.26 18.73
CA GLN A 18 -1.91 -10.17 19.65
C GLN A 18 -1.59 -11.56 19.06
N PRO A 19 -0.87 -11.64 17.93
CA PRO A 19 -0.61 -12.92 17.28
C PRO A 19 0.29 -13.80 18.17
N PRO A 20 0.13 -15.14 18.09
CA PRO A 20 0.92 -16.08 18.90
C PRO A 20 2.41 -16.10 18.52
N VAL A 21 2.74 -15.65 17.30
CA VAL A 21 4.10 -15.54 16.77
C VAL A 21 4.21 -14.22 16.00
N LEU A 22 5.33 -13.51 16.17
CA LEU A 22 5.63 -12.28 15.46
C LEU A 22 6.55 -12.57 14.28
N ASP A 23 6.23 -12.03 13.11
CA ASP A 23 7.13 -12.04 11.95
C ASP A 23 8.24 -10.99 12.09
N ALA A 24 9.09 -10.83 11.07
CA ALA A 24 10.19 -9.85 11.08
C ALA A 24 9.73 -8.42 11.41
N VAL A 25 8.64 -7.95 10.81
CA VAL A 25 8.09 -6.61 11.08
C VAL A 25 7.51 -6.55 12.47
N GLY A 26 6.67 -7.50 12.84
CA GLY A 26 6.01 -7.50 14.14
C GLY A 26 7.01 -7.58 15.29
N SER A 27 8.08 -8.36 15.11
CA SER A 27 9.12 -8.56 16.10
C SER A 27 10.03 -7.33 16.25
N VAL A 28 10.39 -6.63 15.15
CA VAL A 28 11.18 -5.38 15.27
C VAL A 28 10.36 -4.24 15.87
N LEU A 29 9.08 -4.13 15.53
CA LEU A 29 8.19 -3.14 16.14
C LEU A 29 8.04 -3.41 17.64
N ASN A 30 7.83 -4.67 18.03
CA ASN A 30 7.84 -5.07 19.44
C ASN A 30 9.18 -4.72 20.11
N ALA A 31 10.32 -4.99 19.45
CA ALA A 31 11.62 -4.63 19.98
C ALA A 31 11.74 -3.12 20.24
N LEU A 32 11.28 -2.26 19.32
CA LEU A 32 11.24 -0.81 19.55
C LEU A 32 10.29 -0.41 20.69
N CYS A 33 9.13 -1.05 20.80
CA CYS A 33 8.22 -0.80 21.92
C CYS A 33 8.88 -1.12 23.27
N VAL A 34 9.56 -2.27 23.38
CA VAL A 34 10.29 -2.68 24.59
C VAL A 34 11.43 -1.71 24.91
N THR A 35 12.23 -1.38 23.89
CA THR A 35 13.54 -0.73 24.06
C THR A 35 13.44 0.80 24.15
N LYS A 36 12.46 1.40 23.47
CA LYS A 36 12.24 2.86 23.43
C LYS A 36 10.99 3.30 24.19
N GLY A 37 10.16 2.37 24.66
CA GLY A 37 8.91 2.69 25.36
C GLY A 37 7.83 3.26 24.46
N TYR A 38 7.94 3.08 23.14
CA TYR A 38 6.91 3.50 22.19
C TYR A 38 5.65 2.64 22.33
N THR A 39 4.52 3.25 22.02
CA THR A 39 3.31 2.51 21.67
C THR A 39 3.52 1.77 20.34
N TRP A 40 2.74 0.71 20.12
CA TRP A 40 2.77 -0.03 18.85
C TRP A 40 2.57 0.88 17.64
N LYS A 41 1.57 1.78 17.74
CA LYS A 41 1.23 2.70 16.66
C LYS A 41 2.38 3.66 16.36
N GLU A 42 3.06 4.19 17.37
CA GLU A 42 4.21 5.08 17.18
C GLU A 42 5.36 4.36 16.48
N ALA A 43 5.73 3.16 16.95
CA ALA A 43 6.78 2.35 16.32
C ALA A 43 6.43 2.03 14.86
N TYR A 44 5.18 1.65 14.60
CA TYR A 44 4.70 1.36 13.25
C TYR A 44 4.74 2.63 12.36
N CYS A 45 4.26 3.76 12.85
CA CYS A 45 4.31 5.03 12.12
C CYS A 45 5.74 5.42 11.72
N LYS A 46 6.72 5.18 12.60
CA LYS A 46 8.15 5.40 12.30
C LYS A 46 8.64 4.50 11.16
N LEU A 47 8.30 3.20 11.19
CA LEU A 47 8.61 2.28 10.08
C LEU A 47 8.03 2.76 8.75
N ILE A 48 6.80 3.27 8.77
CA ILE A 48 6.13 3.79 7.56
C ILE A 48 6.76 5.09 7.06
N ALA A 49 7.19 5.97 7.97
CA ALA A 49 7.91 7.19 7.60
C ALA A 49 9.23 6.84 6.88
N VAL A 50 10.00 5.90 7.42
CA VAL A 50 11.24 5.39 6.79
C VAL A 50 10.94 4.78 5.42
N ALA A 51 9.93 3.90 5.33
CA ALA A 51 9.51 3.29 4.08
C ALA A 51 9.15 4.32 3.00
N GLY A 52 8.39 5.37 3.38
CA GLY A 52 8.06 6.51 2.54
C GLY A 52 9.29 7.26 2.04
N LYS A 53 10.24 7.55 2.93
CA LYS A 53 11.49 8.25 2.63
C LYS A 53 12.37 7.49 1.64
N ILE A 54 12.54 6.17 1.84
CA ILE A 54 13.44 5.35 1.01
C ILE A 54 12.74 4.65 -0.16
N GLY A 55 11.42 4.85 -0.32
CA GLY A 55 10.60 4.28 -1.39
C GLY A 55 10.57 2.76 -1.42
N GLN A 56 10.68 2.10 -0.27
CA GLN A 56 10.67 0.63 -0.16
C GLN A 56 9.53 0.13 0.72
N MET A 57 9.09 -1.09 0.47
CA MET A 57 8.09 -1.73 1.33
C MET A 57 8.62 -1.89 2.77
N PRO A 58 7.78 -1.69 3.79
CA PRO A 58 8.23 -1.68 5.18
C PRO A 58 8.66 -3.06 5.68
N GLN A 59 8.13 -4.12 5.08
CA GLN A 59 8.55 -5.49 5.38
C GLN A 59 9.91 -5.88 4.79
N TYR A 60 10.58 -5.00 4.03
CA TYR A 60 11.89 -5.31 3.48
C TYR A 60 12.99 -5.10 4.51
N PRO A 61 13.99 -6.01 4.57
CA PRO A 61 15.11 -5.91 5.51
C PRO A 61 15.81 -4.55 5.47
N LYS A 62 15.99 -3.97 4.28
CA LYS A 62 16.61 -2.65 4.14
C LYS A 62 15.84 -1.55 4.89
N THR A 63 14.51 -1.54 4.82
CA THR A 63 13.69 -0.57 5.56
C THR A 63 13.81 -0.78 7.06
N ILE A 64 13.81 -2.04 7.52
CA ILE A 64 13.95 -2.35 8.95
C ILE A 64 15.32 -1.91 9.46
N ARG A 65 16.40 -2.16 8.72
CA ARG A 65 17.76 -1.71 9.08
C ARG A 65 17.87 -0.19 9.12
N GLU A 66 17.27 0.51 8.15
CA GLU A 66 17.23 1.98 8.15
C GLU A 66 16.45 2.53 9.36
N LEU A 67 15.32 1.90 9.72
CA LEU A 67 14.57 2.25 10.93
C LEU A 67 15.42 2.09 12.19
N LEU A 68 16.11 0.97 12.34
CA LEU A 68 16.99 0.74 13.50
C LEU A 68 18.10 1.81 13.56
N HIS A 69 18.69 2.16 12.42
CA HIS A 69 19.69 3.21 12.32
C HIS A 69 19.13 4.60 12.73
N GLU A 70 17.95 4.99 12.22
CA GLU A 70 17.29 6.24 12.62
C GLU A 70 16.91 6.28 14.11
N GLU A 71 16.65 5.12 14.71
CA GLU A 71 16.40 4.97 16.15
C GLU A 71 17.69 4.88 17.00
N GLY A 72 18.86 5.11 16.38
CA GLY A 72 20.15 5.19 17.06
C GLY A 72 20.77 3.82 17.39
N PHE A 73 20.37 2.77 16.68
CA PHE A 73 21.03 1.46 16.77
C PHE A 73 22.11 1.31 15.70
N PHE A 74 23.25 0.79 16.11
CA PHE A 74 24.40 0.55 15.26
C PHE A 74 24.63 -0.95 15.09
N LEU A 75 24.72 -1.38 13.84
CA LEU A 75 25.00 -2.77 13.49
C LEU A 75 26.44 -3.15 13.89
N GLN A 76 26.57 -4.10 14.81
CA GLN A 76 27.84 -4.68 15.21
C GLN A 76 28.30 -5.70 14.16
N ALA A 77 29.14 -5.25 13.23
CA ALA A 77 29.70 -6.13 12.21
C ALA A 77 30.65 -7.15 12.85
N LYS A 78 30.41 -8.46 12.61
CA LYS A 78 31.26 -9.61 12.99
C LYS A 78 31.38 -9.91 14.50
N THR A 79 31.17 -8.94 15.39
CA THR A 79 31.12 -9.18 16.84
C THR A 79 29.78 -9.81 17.22
N ASN A 80 29.80 -10.94 17.93
CA ASN A 80 28.61 -11.65 18.43
C ASN A 80 27.64 -12.21 17.37
N VAL A 81 28.02 -12.17 16.09
CA VAL A 81 27.32 -12.88 15.01
C VAL A 81 27.61 -14.37 15.09
N ASN A 82 26.61 -15.21 14.79
CA ASN A 82 26.65 -16.68 14.87
C ASN A 82 26.80 -17.25 16.29
N LYS A 83 26.73 -16.42 17.33
CA LYS A 83 26.60 -16.86 18.72
C LYS A 83 25.14 -17.13 19.07
N CYS A 84 24.91 -18.03 20.01
CA CYS A 84 23.57 -18.19 20.57
C CYS A 84 23.23 -17.01 21.51
N ILE A 85 21.94 -16.71 21.68
CA ILE A 85 21.52 -15.57 22.52
C ILE A 85 22.09 -15.66 23.95
N ARG A 86 22.22 -16.88 24.51
CA ARG A 86 22.80 -17.08 25.85
C ARG A 86 24.25 -16.59 25.96
N GLU A 87 25.07 -16.89 24.96
CA GLU A 87 26.46 -16.41 24.88
C GLU A 87 26.50 -14.90 24.75
N ILE A 88 25.62 -14.34 23.93
CA ILE A 88 25.52 -12.88 23.73
C ILE A 88 25.12 -12.19 25.04
N ILE A 89 24.17 -12.75 25.80
CA ILE A 89 23.80 -12.22 27.12
C ILE A 89 25.01 -12.23 28.07
N ALA A 90 25.81 -13.30 28.08
CA ALA A 90 27.01 -13.38 28.90
C ALA A 90 28.05 -12.30 28.50
N ASP A 91 28.26 -12.12 27.19
CA ASP A 91 29.15 -11.07 26.66
C ASP A 91 28.65 -9.67 27.03
N CYS A 92 27.34 -9.43 26.93
CA CYS A 92 26.70 -8.17 27.32
C CYS A 92 26.92 -7.89 28.81
N ASN A 93 26.70 -8.88 29.67
CA ASN A 93 26.91 -8.74 31.13
C ASN A 93 28.37 -8.48 31.51
N HIS A 94 29.33 -8.89 30.67
CA HIS A 94 30.75 -8.65 30.91
C HIS A 94 31.23 -7.31 30.36
N SER A 95 30.72 -6.92 29.19
CA SER A 95 31.31 -5.85 28.35
C SER A 95 30.49 -4.56 28.31
N PHE A 96 29.19 -4.61 28.59
CA PHE A 96 28.35 -3.41 28.63
C PHE A 96 28.25 -2.88 30.05
N HIS A 97 28.47 -1.57 30.16
CA HIS A 97 28.87 -0.97 31.43
C HIS A 97 27.80 -0.11 32.10
N ASP A 98 26.66 0.27 31.49
CA ASP A 98 25.47 0.79 32.20
C ASP A 98 24.38 1.36 31.27
N GLY A 99 23.61 0.49 30.58
CA GLY A 99 22.31 0.85 30.01
C GLY A 99 22.17 0.75 28.49
N GLU A 100 23.18 0.21 27.80
CA GLU A 100 23.11 -0.08 26.36
C GLU A 100 21.96 -1.05 26.07
N VAL A 101 21.25 -0.84 24.97
CA VAL A 101 20.13 -1.70 24.59
C VAL A 101 20.47 -2.44 23.30
N VAL A 102 20.16 -3.74 23.26
CA VAL A 102 20.54 -4.60 22.14
C VAL A 102 19.31 -5.16 21.46
N ILE A 103 19.30 -5.18 20.13
CA ILE A 103 18.32 -5.88 19.32
C ILE A 103 19.06 -6.94 18.49
N LEU A 104 18.61 -8.18 18.55
CA LEU A 104 19.17 -9.30 17.80
C LEU A 104 18.25 -9.63 16.64
N ASN A 105 18.78 -9.74 15.41
CA ASN A 105 18.11 -10.43 14.32
C ASN A 105 18.50 -11.91 14.38
N LEU A 106 17.52 -12.81 14.54
CA LEU A 106 17.74 -14.24 14.70
C LEU A 106 17.71 -14.97 13.36
N SER A 107 18.55 -16.00 13.23
CA SER A 107 18.45 -16.92 12.11
C SER A 107 17.13 -17.69 12.18
N VAL A 108 16.49 -17.85 11.02
CA VAL A 108 15.34 -18.74 10.85
C VAL A 108 15.89 -20.08 10.42
N GLY A 109 15.69 -21.12 11.23
CA GLY A 109 16.09 -22.48 10.89
C GLY A 109 15.55 -22.86 9.50
N HIS A 110 16.46 -23.14 8.56
CA HIS A 110 16.24 -23.73 7.23
C HIS A 110 15.91 -22.82 6.04
N THR A 111 16.02 -21.49 6.12
CA THR A 111 15.94 -20.65 4.91
C THR A 111 16.98 -19.54 4.90
N ASN A 112 17.66 -19.36 3.75
CA ASN A 112 18.57 -18.24 3.47
C ASN A 112 17.82 -16.92 3.20
N THR A 113 16.61 -16.76 3.70
CA THR A 113 15.83 -15.52 3.52
C THR A 113 16.32 -14.48 4.51
N ASP A 114 16.40 -13.22 4.07
CA ASP A 114 16.85 -12.10 4.91
C ASP A 114 15.85 -11.71 6.02
N ASP A 115 14.73 -12.41 6.09
CA ASP A 115 13.58 -12.16 6.96
C ASP A 115 13.78 -12.87 8.32
N GLY A 116 14.68 -12.35 9.15
CA GLY A 116 14.88 -12.82 10.52
C GLY A 116 13.88 -12.23 11.53
N GLU A 117 13.68 -12.90 12.65
CA GLU A 117 12.92 -12.37 13.80
C GLU A 117 13.80 -11.49 14.67
N TYR A 118 13.25 -10.41 15.23
CA TYR A 118 14.00 -9.47 16.05
C TYR A 118 13.68 -9.62 17.54
N CYS A 119 14.71 -9.75 18.37
CA CYS A 119 14.58 -9.95 19.82
C CYS A 119 15.32 -8.86 20.60
N PRO A 120 14.64 -8.13 21.51
CA PRO A 120 15.31 -7.15 22.36
C PRO A 120 15.96 -7.83 23.58
N LEU A 121 17.20 -7.44 23.87
CA LEU A 121 17.86 -7.65 25.15
C LEU A 121 17.97 -6.31 25.88
N VAL A 122 17.41 -6.26 27.09
CA VAL A 122 17.35 -5.03 27.88
C VAL A 122 18.08 -5.23 29.21
N PRO A 123 18.89 -4.26 29.65
CA PRO A 123 19.52 -4.28 30.95
C PRO A 123 18.50 -4.13 32.09
N HIS A 124 18.74 -4.85 33.19
CA HIS A 124 18.04 -4.74 34.46
C HIS A 124 19.05 -4.50 35.55
N ASP A 125 18.77 -3.54 36.41
CA ASP A 125 19.50 -3.41 37.67
C ASP A 125 19.00 -4.50 38.63
N LEU A 126 19.89 -5.41 39.00
CA LEU A 126 19.66 -6.44 39.99
C LEU A 126 20.74 -6.28 41.06
N ASP A 127 20.34 -5.70 42.19
CA ASP A 127 21.19 -5.50 43.37
C ASP A 127 22.49 -4.72 43.09
N GLY A 128 22.43 -3.70 42.22
CA GLY A 128 23.58 -2.86 41.85
C GLY A 128 24.46 -3.47 40.76
N GLN A 129 24.02 -4.57 40.12
CA GLN A 129 24.66 -5.16 38.94
C GLN A 129 23.70 -5.14 37.76
N THR A 130 24.16 -4.57 36.64
CA THR A 130 23.43 -4.61 35.37
C THR A 130 23.43 -6.03 34.79
N LYS A 131 22.25 -6.62 34.61
CA LYS A 131 22.06 -7.92 33.93
C LYS A 131 21.09 -7.82 32.77
N TYR A 132 21.48 -8.36 31.63
CA TYR A 132 20.66 -8.41 30.43
C TYR A 132 19.66 -9.55 30.48
N ALA A 133 18.40 -9.25 30.13
CA ALA A 133 17.36 -10.25 29.98
C ALA A 133 16.71 -10.19 28.59
N LEU A 134 16.29 -11.35 28.11
CA LEU A 134 15.49 -11.49 26.89
C LEU A 134 14.04 -11.09 27.18
N HIS A 135 13.52 -10.12 26.43
CA HIS A 135 12.13 -9.65 26.51
C HIS A 135 11.38 -10.05 25.24
N PHE A 136 11.18 -11.35 25.07
CA PHE A 136 10.50 -11.93 23.91
C PHE A 136 9.46 -12.98 24.34
N PRO A 137 8.34 -13.16 23.60
CA PRO A 137 7.27 -14.09 24.01
C PRO A 137 7.71 -15.56 24.07
N GLN A 138 8.79 -15.93 23.38
CA GLN A 138 9.28 -17.29 23.26
C GLN A 138 10.68 -17.40 23.87
N ASP A 139 10.97 -18.54 24.53
CA ASP A 139 12.32 -18.82 25.01
C ASP A 139 13.22 -19.19 23.82
N ASN A 140 13.98 -18.20 23.37
CA ASN A 140 14.82 -18.28 22.17
C ASN A 140 16.32 -18.35 22.52
N ARG A 141 16.69 -18.65 23.77
CA ARG A 141 18.08 -18.51 24.27
C ARG A 141 19.13 -19.29 23.48
N ASP A 142 18.75 -20.38 22.84
CA ASP A 142 19.65 -21.24 22.06
C ASP A 142 19.65 -20.91 20.56
N ARG A 143 18.83 -19.94 20.11
CA ARG A 143 18.82 -19.48 18.72
C ARG A 143 20.05 -18.64 18.42
N ILE A 144 20.46 -18.68 17.16
CA ILE A 144 21.66 -18.00 16.68
C ILE A 144 21.30 -16.59 16.22
N ALA A 145 22.06 -15.58 16.66
CA ALA A 145 21.93 -14.23 16.15
C ALA A 145 22.70 -14.08 14.83
N ARG A 146 22.02 -13.57 13.81
CA ARG A 146 22.61 -13.21 12.52
C ARG A 146 23.11 -11.77 12.52
N GLU A 147 22.37 -10.86 13.16
CA GLU A 147 22.77 -9.47 13.32
C GLU A 147 22.60 -9.05 14.78
N VAL A 148 23.50 -8.19 15.24
CA VAL A 148 23.47 -7.61 16.58
C VAL A 148 23.47 -6.11 16.43
N TRP A 149 22.42 -5.46 16.91
CA TRP A 149 22.21 -4.02 16.82
C TRP A 149 22.29 -3.43 18.23
N VAL A 150 23.15 -2.44 18.44
CA VAL A 150 23.40 -1.86 19.76
C VAL A 150 23.08 -0.37 19.73
N ALA A 151 22.24 0.08 20.65
CA ALA A 151 22.06 1.50 20.95
C ALA A 151 22.94 1.85 22.15
N TRP A 152 23.99 2.63 21.90
CA TRP A 152 24.94 3.09 22.90
C TRP A 152 24.37 4.27 23.68
N LYS A 153 24.70 4.34 24.98
CA LYS A 153 24.16 5.37 25.89
C LYS A 153 24.52 6.80 25.49
N ASP A 154 25.72 6.99 24.94
CA ASP A 154 26.22 8.28 24.45
C ASP A 154 25.77 8.60 23.01
N GLY A 155 25.04 7.68 22.38
CA GLY A 155 24.56 7.80 21.01
C GLY A 155 25.65 7.70 19.94
N GLN A 156 26.89 7.30 20.31
CA GLN A 156 28.02 7.19 19.38
C GLN A 156 28.26 5.74 18.97
N ASP A 157 28.73 5.53 17.74
CA ASP A 157 29.05 4.19 17.25
C ASP A 157 30.41 3.72 17.81
N HIS A 158 30.38 2.78 18.74
CA HIS A 158 31.58 2.12 19.29
C HIS A 158 31.91 0.78 18.61
N SER A 159 31.33 0.51 17.43
CA SER A 159 31.59 -0.73 16.71
C SER A 159 33.08 -0.87 16.37
N PRO A 160 33.72 -2.03 16.64
CA PRO A 160 35.16 -2.21 16.49
C PRO A 160 35.66 -2.17 15.03
N LEU A 161 34.76 -2.06 14.05
CA LEU A 161 35.10 -1.94 12.63
C LEU A 161 34.11 -1.01 11.92
N PRO A 162 34.56 -0.14 11.00
CA PRO A 162 33.66 0.66 10.19
C PRO A 162 32.74 -0.25 9.36
N GLN A 163 31.47 0.11 9.27
CA GLN A 163 30.53 -0.52 8.35
C GLN A 163 31.15 -0.53 6.95
N GLN A 164 31.30 -1.72 6.34
CA GLN A 164 31.53 -1.79 4.91
C GLN A 164 30.29 -1.20 4.23
N GLN A 165 30.40 0.04 3.76
CA GLN A 165 29.46 0.58 2.79
C GLN A 165 29.53 -0.33 1.57
N SER A 166 28.59 -1.27 1.46
CA SER A 166 28.37 -1.97 0.21
C SER A 166 27.83 -0.95 -0.78
N ARG A 167 28.74 -0.26 -1.47
CA ARG A 167 28.46 0.47 -2.70
C ARG A 167 28.13 -0.57 -3.77
N THR A 168 26.95 -1.17 -3.67
CA THR A 168 26.35 -1.83 -4.82
C THR A 168 25.91 -0.68 -5.72
N GLN A 169 26.75 -0.31 -6.69
CA GLN A 169 26.32 0.53 -7.80
C GLN A 169 25.11 -0.14 -8.43
N ARG A 170 23.94 0.45 -8.19
CA ARG A 170 22.71 0.03 -8.85
C ARG A 170 22.91 0.38 -10.31
N LYS A 171 23.04 -0.64 -11.16
CA LYS A 171 22.83 -0.45 -12.60
C LYS A 171 21.42 0.09 -12.72
N GLU A 172 21.27 1.34 -13.18
CA GLU A 172 19.99 1.86 -13.63
C GLU A 172 19.51 0.95 -14.76
N LEU A 173 18.64 -0.02 -14.44
CA LEU A 173 17.81 -0.64 -15.46
C LEU A 173 16.73 0.38 -15.78
N LYS A 174 17.06 1.34 -16.66
CA LYS A 174 16.02 2.07 -17.39
C LYS A 174 15.37 1.08 -18.33
N LEU A 175 14.31 0.43 -17.86
CA LEU A 175 13.39 -0.27 -18.73
C LEU A 175 12.68 0.81 -19.57
N HIS A 176 13.19 1.04 -20.78
CA HIS A 176 12.46 1.79 -21.80
C HIS A 176 11.30 0.92 -22.24
N ILE A 177 10.13 1.18 -21.68
CA ILE A 177 8.86 0.58 -22.09
C ILE A 177 8.06 1.70 -22.72
N GLU A 178 7.65 1.48 -23.95
CA GLU A 178 6.84 2.43 -24.70
C GLU A 178 5.37 2.31 -24.27
N GLU A 179 4.72 3.45 -24.15
CA GLU A 179 3.26 3.52 -23.97
C GLU A 179 2.55 2.90 -25.17
N ASN A 180 1.34 2.39 -24.95
CA ASN A 180 0.52 1.84 -26.01
C ASN A 180 -0.97 2.13 -25.77
N GLU A 181 -1.82 1.69 -26.71
CA GLU A 181 -3.27 1.93 -26.67
C GLU A 181 -3.93 1.57 -25.33
N SER A 182 -3.38 0.62 -24.58
CA SER A 182 -3.94 0.15 -23.31
C SER A 182 -3.00 0.32 -22.11
N LEU A 183 -1.87 1.02 -22.28
CA LEU A 183 -0.84 1.18 -21.26
C LEU A 183 -0.34 2.63 -21.19
N VAL A 184 -0.36 3.17 -19.97
CA VAL A 184 0.40 4.36 -19.57
C VAL A 184 1.50 3.90 -18.62
N VAL A 185 2.75 4.25 -18.94
CA VAL A 185 3.90 3.85 -18.13
C VAL A 185 4.14 4.94 -17.08
N LEU A 186 3.80 4.64 -15.83
CA LEU A 186 3.92 5.58 -14.72
C LEU A 186 4.52 4.90 -13.48
N ASN A 187 5.56 5.51 -12.92
CA ASN A 187 6.15 5.08 -11.67
C ASN A 187 5.92 6.12 -10.57
N GLU A 188 4.99 5.82 -9.67
CA GLU A 188 4.71 6.67 -8.50
C GLU A 188 5.77 6.53 -7.39
N ASN A 189 6.67 5.55 -7.48
CA ASN A 189 7.68 5.32 -6.44
C ASN A 189 8.73 6.44 -6.42
N PRO A 190 9.00 7.10 -5.28
CA PRO A 190 9.89 8.26 -5.20
C PRO A 190 11.37 7.94 -5.43
N ASN A 191 11.76 6.66 -5.46
CA ASN A 191 13.15 6.20 -5.62
C ASN A 191 13.31 5.26 -6.82
N ASP A 192 12.41 5.36 -7.81
CA ASP A 192 12.45 4.59 -9.04
C ASP A 192 12.57 3.08 -8.81
N ASN A 193 11.88 2.56 -7.78
CA ASN A 193 11.74 1.12 -7.59
C ASN A 193 10.60 0.61 -8.46
N TYR A 194 10.86 -0.42 -9.27
CA TYR A 194 9.89 -0.95 -10.25
C TYR A 194 9.21 -2.24 -9.77
N ILE A 195 9.72 -2.88 -8.72
CA ILE A 195 9.35 -4.23 -8.28
C ILE A 195 8.95 -4.22 -6.81
N GLY A 196 7.91 -4.98 -6.47
CA GLY A 196 7.56 -5.30 -5.08
C GLY A 196 6.50 -4.41 -4.44
N ASP A 197 6.22 -3.25 -5.04
CA ASP A 197 5.33 -2.21 -4.51
C ASP A 197 4.11 -1.92 -5.40
N CYS A 198 3.79 -2.82 -6.35
CA CYS A 198 2.70 -2.62 -7.33
C CYS A 198 1.36 -2.26 -6.69
N ALA A 199 1.02 -2.84 -5.53
CA ALA A 199 -0.18 -2.49 -4.77
C ALA A 199 -0.17 -1.02 -4.33
N VAL A 200 0.97 -0.51 -3.83
CA VAL A 200 1.11 0.88 -3.38
C VAL A 200 1.03 1.83 -4.56
N ARG A 201 1.70 1.53 -5.68
CA ARG A 201 1.61 2.32 -6.91
C ARG A 201 0.20 2.37 -7.47
N ALA A 202 -0.51 1.24 -7.48
CA ALA A 202 -1.90 1.18 -7.90
C ALA A 202 -2.80 2.03 -6.98
N PHE A 203 -2.59 2.01 -5.66
CA PHE A 203 -3.31 2.90 -4.74
C PHE A 203 -3.00 4.37 -4.96
N ALA A 204 -1.72 4.73 -5.12
CA ALA A 204 -1.29 6.10 -5.41
C ALA A 204 -2.02 6.64 -6.65
N ALA A 205 -2.07 5.85 -7.72
CA ALA A 205 -2.76 6.20 -8.95
C ALA A 205 -4.29 6.30 -8.78
N VAL A 206 -4.97 5.28 -8.24
CA VAL A 206 -6.46 5.30 -8.13
C VAL A 206 -6.98 6.27 -7.07
N LEU A 207 -6.15 6.71 -6.13
CA LEU A 207 -6.52 7.70 -5.13
C LEU A 207 -6.01 9.10 -5.46
N GLU A 208 -5.15 9.24 -6.48
CA GLU A 208 -4.46 10.49 -6.84
C GLU A 208 -3.71 11.10 -5.65
N ILE A 209 -2.91 10.25 -4.98
CA ILE A 209 -2.12 10.62 -3.81
C ILE A 209 -0.67 10.20 -4.01
N PRO A 210 0.30 10.86 -3.35
CA PRO A 210 1.69 10.41 -3.37
C PRO A 210 1.85 8.98 -2.83
N TRP A 211 2.85 8.25 -3.32
CA TRP A 211 3.19 6.90 -2.86
C TRP A 211 3.35 6.79 -1.34
N ALA A 212 4.00 7.78 -0.70
CA ALA A 212 4.19 7.83 0.75
C ALA A 212 2.85 7.98 1.52
N GLU A 213 1.86 8.64 0.93
CA GLU A 213 0.51 8.73 1.51
C GLU A 213 -0.26 7.42 1.28
N ALA A 214 -0.09 6.75 0.13
CA ALA A 214 -0.69 5.46 -0.15
C ALA A 214 -0.23 4.37 0.83
N ILE A 215 1.07 4.31 1.15
CA ILE A 215 1.59 3.34 2.13
C ILE A 215 1.08 3.62 3.54
N LYS A 216 0.92 4.90 3.91
CA LYS A 216 0.33 5.31 5.19
C LYS A 216 -1.13 4.87 5.30
N ARG A 217 -1.93 5.09 4.25
CA ARG A 217 -3.33 4.63 4.22
C ARG A 217 -3.45 3.11 4.31
N LEU A 218 -2.54 2.38 3.69
CA LEU A 218 -2.46 0.91 3.83
C LEU A 218 -2.15 0.49 5.27
N ALA A 219 -1.23 1.16 5.96
CA ALA A 219 -0.95 0.90 7.37
C ALA A 219 -2.19 1.15 8.25
N GLU A 220 -2.93 2.23 7.98
CA GLU A 220 -4.15 2.60 8.71
C GLU A 220 -5.35 1.70 8.44
N ALA A 221 -5.37 0.97 7.32
CA ALA A 221 -6.54 0.22 6.84
C ALA A 221 -7.04 -0.82 7.85
N GLN A 222 -6.11 -1.44 8.59
CA GLN A 222 -6.41 -2.36 9.68
C GLN A 222 -5.85 -1.85 11.02
N ASN A 223 -5.88 -0.52 11.23
CA ASN A 223 -5.41 0.11 12.46
C ASN A 223 -3.99 -0.35 12.85
N TYR A 224 -3.05 -0.33 11.90
CA TYR A 224 -1.64 -0.67 12.12
C TYR A 224 -1.40 -2.13 12.56
N ALA A 225 -2.34 -3.04 12.28
CA ALA A 225 -2.22 -4.46 12.63
C ALA A 225 -1.63 -5.35 11.52
N ALA A 226 -1.54 -4.87 10.27
CA ALA A 226 -1.04 -5.68 9.17
C ALA A 226 0.48 -5.57 9.05
N THR A 227 1.25 -6.61 9.32
CA THR A 227 2.72 -6.60 9.13
C THR A 227 3.14 -6.72 7.66
N ILE A 228 2.31 -7.36 6.83
CA ILE A 228 2.46 -7.43 5.36
C ILE A 228 1.45 -6.47 4.73
N LEU A 229 1.87 -5.24 4.42
CA LEU A 229 0.95 -4.17 3.97
C LEU A 229 0.21 -4.49 2.68
N ASN A 230 0.90 -5.10 1.72
CA ASN A 230 0.33 -5.52 0.44
C ASN A 230 -0.35 -6.89 0.50
N GLY A 231 -0.64 -7.41 1.69
CA GLY A 231 -1.45 -8.61 1.84
C GLY A 231 -2.90 -8.36 1.43
N LYS A 232 -3.52 -9.32 0.73
CA LYS A 232 -4.89 -9.21 0.18
C LYS A 232 -5.91 -8.71 1.21
N LYS A 233 -5.88 -9.22 2.45
CA LYS A 233 -6.79 -8.78 3.51
C LYS A 233 -6.68 -7.28 3.81
N ASN A 234 -5.47 -6.73 3.80
CA ASN A 234 -5.21 -5.32 4.09
C ASN A 234 -5.59 -4.42 2.91
N ILE A 235 -5.27 -4.86 1.69
CA ILE A 235 -5.70 -4.21 0.44
C ILE A 235 -7.23 -4.13 0.38
N ASP A 236 -7.92 -5.26 0.58
CA ASP A 236 -9.39 -5.33 0.55
C ASP A 236 -10.02 -4.44 1.64
N ALA A 237 -9.38 -4.30 2.81
CA ALA A 237 -9.84 -3.41 3.87
C ALA A 237 -9.75 -1.93 3.46
N LEU A 238 -8.63 -1.52 2.84
CA LEU A 238 -8.47 -0.16 2.34
C LEU A 238 -9.45 0.17 1.20
N LEU A 239 -9.60 -0.72 0.23
CA LEU A 239 -10.53 -0.53 -0.89
C LEU A 239 -11.97 -0.33 -0.41
N LYS A 240 -12.43 -1.15 0.55
CA LYS A 240 -13.74 -0.97 1.18
C LYS A 240 -13.86 0.38 1.90
N LYS A 241 -12.85 0.76 2.69
CA LYS A 241 -12.81 2.05 3.40
C LYS A 241 -12.87 3.23 2.43
N GLU A 242 -12.23 3.11 1.27
CA GLU A 242 -12.23 4.12 0.21
C GLU A 242 -13.48 4.08 -0.68
N GLY A 243 -14.43 3.18 -0.42
CA GLY A 243 -15.71 3.11 -1.13
C GLY A 243 -15.61 2.45 -2.51
N PHE A 244 -14.65 1.56 -2.72
CA PHE A 244 -14.60 0.71 -3.90
C PHE A 244 -15.53 -0.50 -3.73
N GLU A 245 -16.17 -0.89 -4.83
CA GLU A 245 -16.99 -2.11 -4.93
C GLU A 245 -16.18 -3.23 -5.57
N LYS A 246 -16.34 -4.46 -5.07
CA LYS A 246 -15.58 -5.63 -5.52
C LYS A 246 -16.31 -6.36 -6.65
N PHE A 247 -15.56 -6.77 -7.67
CA PHE A 247 -16.06 -7.53 -8.81
C PHE A 247 -15.15 -8.72 -9.15
N ASP A 248 -15.78 -9.81 -9.60
CA ASP A 248 -15.09 -10.98 -10.13
C ASP A 248 -14.57 -10.74 -11.56
N ALA A 249 -13.68 -11.62 -12.03
CA ALA A 249 -13.16 -11.62 -13.39
C ALA A 249 -14.27 -11.53 -14.45
N MET A 250 -14.15 -10.58 -15.37
CA MET A 250 -14.97 -10.56 -16.58
C MET A 250 -14.54 -11.68 -17.53
N LYS A 251 -15.53 -12.32 -18.18
CA LYS A 251 -15.31 -13.41 -19.12
C LYS A 251 -16.01 -13.14 -20.44
N ARG A 252 -15.35 -13.51 -21.55
CA ARG A 252 -15.94 -13.57 -22.89
C ARG A 252 -15.72 -14.98 -23.43
N ASN A 253 -16.79 -15.65 -23.85
CA ASN A 253 -16.76 -17.03 -24.34
C ASN A 253 -16.07 -18.00 -23.34
N GLY A 254 -16.36 -17.84 -22.05
CA GLY A 254 -15.79 -18.67 -20.97
C GLY A 254 -14.34 -18.34 -20.60
N LYS A 255 -13.64 -17.48 -21.34
CA LYS A 255 -12.25 -17.06 -21.06
C LYS A 255 -12.21 -15.74 -20.30
N ILE A 256 -11.35 -15.66 -19.27
CA ILE A 256 -11.08 -14.41 -18.55
C ILE A 256 -10.36 -13.44 -19.49
N LEU A 257 -10.81 -12.19 -19.49
CA LEU A 257 -10.25 -11.13 -20.31
C LEU A 257 -8.81 -10.78 -19.90
N THR A 258 -7.98 -10.51 -20.90
CA THR A 258 -6.70 -9.81 -20.73
C THR A 258 -6.92 -8.35 -20.35
N GLY A 259 -5.88 -7.68 -19.87
CA GLY A 259 -5.90 -6.25 -19.59
C GLY A 259 -6.33 -5.40 -20.78
N LYS A 260 -5.82 -5.69 -21.98
CA LYS A 260 -6.22 -5.02 -23.23
C LYS A 260 -7.72 -5.22 -23.51
N GLU A 261 -8.19 -6.47 -23.52
CA GLU A 261 -9.61 -6.78 -23.76
C GLU A 261 -10.53 -6.19 -22.69
N PHE A 262 -10.08 -6.16 -21.44
CA PHE A 262 -10.80 -5.57 -20.33
C PHE A 262 -10.95 -4.06 -20.54
N CYS A 263 -9.86 -3.33 -20.82
CA CYS A 263 -9.88 -1.88 -21.08
C CYS A 263 -10.83 -1.50 -22.21
N SER A 264 -10.77 -2.22 -23.35
CA SER A 264 -11.68 -1.98 -24.47
C SER A 264 -13.14 -2.21 -24.10
N LEU A 265 -13.43 -3.22 -23.26
CA LEU A 265 -14.80 -3.52 -22.85
C LEU A 265 -15.35 -2.51 -21.83
N ILE A 266 -14.55 -2.11 -20.84
CA ILE A 266 -15.04 -1.25 -19.75
C ILE A 266 -15.32 0.19 -20.18
N HIS A 267 -14.76 0.62 -21.31
CA HIS A 267 -15.04 1.94 -21.89
C HIS A 267 -16.55 2.16 -22.12
N ASP A 268 -17.26 1.12 -22.56
CA ASP A 268 -18.71 1.18 -22.79
C ASP A 268 -19.54 0.89 -21.53
N MET A 269 -18.93 0.28 -20.50
CA MET A 269 -19.63 -0.19 -19.31
C MET A 269 -19.59 0.82 -18.14
N PHE A 270 -18.47 1.50 -17.96
CA PHE A 270 -18.25 2.36 -16.81
C PHE A 270 -18.24 3.84 -17.21
N PRO A 271 -18.90 4.73 -16.42
CA PRO A 271 -18.85 6.15 -16.70
C PRO A 271 -17.42 6.66 -16.60
N ALA A 272 -17.05 7.60 -17.47
CA ALA A 272 -15.75 8.26 -17.41
C ALA A 272 -15.50 8.82 -16.00
N GLY A 273 -14.28 8.60 -15.48
CA GLY A 273 -13.91 8.94 -14.10
C GLY A 273 -14.16 7.83 -13.08
N THR A 274 -14.63 6.65 -13.50
CA THR A 274 -14.54 5.45 -12.64
C THR A 274 -13.06 5.11 -12.45
N ARG A 275 -12.65 4.87 -11.21
CA ARG A 275 -11.29 4.46 -10.89
C ARG A 275 -11.28 2.98 -10.56
N ILE A 276 -10.38 2.23 -11.18
CA ILE A 276 -10.35 0.77 -11.05
C ILE A 276 -9.00 0.32 -10.50
N TYR A 277 -9.04 -0.50 -9.45
CA TYR A 277 -7.90 -1.20 -8.87
C TYR A 277 -8.03 -2.68 -9.21
N ALA A 278 -7.09 -3.23 -10.00
CA ALA A 278 -7.26 -4.54 -10.62
C ALA A 278 -6.09 -5.50 -10.35
N TYR A 279 -6.41 -6.77 -10.10
CA TYR A 279 -5.43 -7.85 -10.01
C TYR A 279 -5.14 -8.39 -11.42
N SER A 280 -3.93 -8.10 -11.91
CA SER A 280 -3.42 -8.50 -13.22
C SER A 280 -2.57 -9.77 -13.07
N GLY A 281 -3.22 -10.93 -13.10
CA GLY A 281 -2.65 -12.22 -12.66
C GLY A 281 -2.69 -12.39 -11.14
N ARG A 282 -1.91 -13.35 -10.60
CA ARG A 282 -2.03 -13.77 -9.19
C ARG A 282 -1.37 -12.85 -8.17
N SER A 283 -0.30 -12.17 -8.55
CA SER A 283 0.60 -11.46 -7.62
C SER A 283 0.87 -10.00 -8.00
N HIS A 284 0.24 -9.52 -9.07
CA HIS A 284 0.47 -8.18 -9.60
C HIS A 284 -0.84 -7.40 -9.61
N VAL A 285 -0.73 -6.10 -9.34
CA VAL A 285 -1.85 -5.19 -9.20
C VAL A 285 -1.56 -3.94 -10.02
N VAL A 286 -2.58 -3.44 -10.70
CA VAL A 286 -2.52 -2.24 -11.52
C VAL A 286 -3.68 -1.30 -11.20
N ALA A 287 -3.48 -0.02 -11.50
CA ALA A 287 -4.58 0.93 -11.63
C ALA A 287 -5.06 0.92 -13.09
N ILE A 288 -6.36 1.17 -13.30
CA ILE A 288 -6.93 1.40 -14.63
C ILE A 288 -7.72 2.71 -14.55
N LEU A 289 -7.28 3.68 -15.33
CA LEU A 289 -7.77 5.07 -15.32
C LEU A 289 -8.03 5.55 -16.74
N VAL A 290 -8.72 6.69 -16.88
CA VAL A 290 -9.04 7.28 -18.18
C VAL A 290 -7.92 8.25 -18.60
N PHE A 291 -7.35 8.02 -19.77
CA PHE A 291 -6.40 8.91 -20.46
C PHE A 291 -6.86 9.09 -21.89
N ASP A 292 -6.90 10.34 -22.37
CA ASP A 292 -7.37 10.69 -23.72
C ASP A 292 -8.77 10.15 -24.05
N GLY A 293 -9.61 10.00 -23.02
CA GLY A 293 -10.96 9.47 -23.13
C GLY A 293 -11.05 7.94 -23.05
N GLU A 294 -9.95 7.20 -23.08
CA GLU A 294 -9.93 5.74 -23.05
C GLU A 294 -9.40 5.20 -21.72
N TYR A 295 -9.89 4.03 -21.29
CA TYR A 295 -9.33 3.36 -20.12
C TYR A 295 -8.00 2.72 -20.48
N LYS A 296 -6.95 3.05 -19.73
CA LYS A 296 -5.61 2.48 -19.88
C LYS A 296 -5.12 1.94 -18.54
N ILE A 297 -4.34 0.86 -18.62
CA ILE A 297 -3.61 0.31 -17.47
C ILE A 297 -2.48 1.27 -17.13
N VAL A 298 -2.36 1.63 -15.85
CA VAL A 298 -1.25 2.40 -15.32
C VAL A 298 -0.32 1.46 -14.57
N ASP A 299 0.88 1.30 -15.10
CA ASP A 299 1.86 0.36 -14.56
C ASP A 299 3.29 0.78 -14.91
N THR A 300 4.28 0.10 -14.34
CA THR A 300 5.70 0.32 -14.63
C THR A 300 6.24 -0.61 -15.71
N TRP A 301 5.43 -1.56 -16.19
CA TRP A 301 5.76 -2.46 -17.30
C TRP A 301 4.50 -2.94 -18.03
N ASP A 302 4.65 -3.42 -19.27
CA ASP A 302 3.52 -3.86 -20.07
C ASP A 302 2.91 -5.17 -19.55
N SER A 303 1.90 -5.02 -18.70
CA SER A 303 1.09 -6.10 -18.15
C SER A 303 -0.23 -6.32 -18.89
N THR A 304 -0.44 -5.67 -20.05
CA THR A 304 -1.74 -5.63 -20.76
C THR A 304 -2.20 -7.01 -21.25
N ASN A 305 -1.28 -7.93 -21.53
CA ASN A 305 -1.58 -9.30 -21.94
C ASN A 305 -1.90 -10.26 -20.77
N ARG A 306 -1.76 -9.80 -19.52
CA ARG A 306 -2.16 -10.60 -18.35
C ARG A 306 -3.67 -10.52 -18.10
N LYS A 307 -4.20 -11.58 -17.49
CA LYS A 307 -5.63 -11.72 -17.19
C LYS A 307 -6.02 -10.86 -15.99
N ILE A 308 -7.12 -10.12 -16.10
CA ILE A 308 -7.74 -9.41 -14.97
C ILE A 308 -8.61 -10.39 -14.19
N ILE A 309 -8.10 -10.91 -13.07
CA ILE A 309 -8.74 -12.01 -12.33
C ILE A 309 -9.72 -11.54 -11.24
N GLU A 310 -9.59 -10.30 -10.80
CA GLU A 310 -10.44 -9.64 -9.80
C GLU A 310 -10.20 -8.12 -9.95
N TYR A 311 -11.23 -7.31 -9.76
CA TYR A 311 -11.06 -5.86 -9.77
C TYR A 311 -12.02 -5.17 -8.80
N TRP A 312 -11.68 -3.93 -8.48
CA TRP A 312 -12.45 -3.08 -7.60
C TRP A 312 -12.70 -1.76 -8.31
N ALA A 313 -13.94 -1.26 -8.29
CA ALA A 313 -14.31 -0.03 -8.97
C ALA A 313 -14.86 1.01 -7.98
N LYS A 314 -14.41 2.26 -8.11
CA LYS A 314 -14.96 3.41 -7.41
C LYS A 314 -15.54 4.36 -8.44
N TYR A 315 -16.86 4.54 -8.37
CA TYR A 315 -17.58 5.44 -9.27
C TYR A 315 -17.35 6.90 -8.87
N PRO A 316 -17.37 7.84 -9.84
CA PRO A 316 -17.27 9.25 -9.54
C PRO A 316 -18.40 9.68 -8.59
N GLN A 317 -18.04 10.39 -7.52
CA GLN A 317 -19.02 10.93 -6.57
C GLN A 317 -19.99 11.85 -7.33
N LYS A 318 -21.30 11.57 -7.24
CA LYS A 318 -22.30 12.54 -7.72
C LYS A 318 -22.08 13.84 -6.92
N PRO A 319 -21.96 15.02 -7.56
CA PRO A 319 -21.89 16.26 -6.81
C PRO A 319 -23.09 16.34 -5.86
N LYS A 320 -22.85 16.60 -4.57
CA LYS A 320 -23.90 16.81 -3.57
C LYS A 320 -24.80 17.93 -4.07
N ARG A 321 -25.98 17.60 -4.61
CA ARG A 321 -26.99 18.60 -4.94
C ARG A 321 -27.44 19.28 -3.64
N PRO A 322 -27.53 20.61 -3.58
CA PRO A 322 -28.32 21.26 -2.54
C PRO A 322 -29.75 20.71 -2.62
N ARG A 323 -30.32 20.34 -1.46
CA ARG A 323 -31.71 19.86 -1.35
C ARG A 323 -32.63 20.87 -2.04
N LYS A 324 -33.27 20.47 -3.13
CA LYS A 324 -34.44 21.17 -3.68
C LYS A 324 -35.56 20.18 -3.95
N THR A 325 -36.66 20.53 -3.30
CA THR A 325 -38.04 20.08 -3.35
C THR A 325 -38.47 19.51 -4.70
N GLU A 326 -39.15 18.37 -4.65
CA GLU A 326 -39.71 17.66 -5.80
C GLU A 326 -40.81 18.48 -6.48
N ALA A 327 -40.73 18.57 -7.81
CA ALA A 327 -41.86 18.83 -8.68
C ALA A 327 -41.92 17.70 -9.73
N PRO A 328 -43.10 17.37 -10.27
CA PRO A 328 -43.33 16.14 -11.03
C PRO A 328 -42.57 16.19 -12.37
N THR A 329 -41.94 15.09 -12.74
CA THR A 329 -41.10 15.00 -13.95
C THR A 329 -41.90 14.39 -15.11
N GLU A 330 -42.21 15.20 -16.12
CA GLU A 330 -42.66 14.70 -17.43
C GLU A 330 -41.52 13.93 -18.14
N LYS A 331 -41.85 12.77 -18.72
CA LYS A 331 -40.91 11.90 -19.43
C LYS A 331 -40.92 12.20 -20.94
N LEU A 332 -39.76 12.09 -21.57
CA LEU A 332 -39.61 12.18 -23.03
C LEU A 332 -40.25 10.95 -23.71
N THR A 333 -41.18 11.15 -24.63
CA THR A 333 -41.86 10.06 -25.36
C THR A 333 -41.36 9.86 -26.79
N ALA A 334 -40.75 10.89 -27.40
CA ALA A 334 -40.14 10.82 -28.74
C ALA A 334 -38.96 11.80 -28.89
N LEU A 335 -38.11 11.58 -29.88
CA LEU A 335 -36.99 12.46 -30.27
C LEU A 335 -37.14 12.93 -31.71
N SER A 336 -36.72 14.16 -31.97
CA SER A 336 -36.63 14.72 -33.32
C SER A 336 -35.35 15.54 -33.48
N VAL A 337 -34.82 15.62 -34.70
CA VAL A 337 -33.69 16.51 -35.01
C VAL A 337 -34.12 17.95 -34.75
N GLY A 338 -33.29 18.72 -34.06
CA GLY A 338 -33.57 20.08 -33.62
C GLY A 338 -34.13 20.18 -32.20
N MET A 339 -34.60 19.08 -31.61
CA MET A 339 -35.12 19.05 -30.24
C MET A 339 -34.01 19.38 -29.23
N THR A 340 -34.33 20.20 -28.24
CA THR A 340 -33.44 20.43 -27.09
C THR A 340 -33.86 19.52 -25.96
N ILE A 341 -32.90 18.74 -25.45
CA ILE A 341 -33.08 17.83 -24.33
C ILE A 341 -32.17 18.24 -23.18
N GLN A 342 -32.62 17.96 -21.96
CA GLN A 342 -31.80 18.15 -20.77
C GLN A 342 -31.17 16.82 -20.36
N HIS A 343 -29.85 16.73 -20.49
CA HIS A 343 -29.04 15.60 -20.03
C HIS A 343 -28.48 15.88 -18.63
N LYS A 344 -28.57 14.90 -17.73
CA LYS A 344 -28.20 15.05 -16.31
C LYS A 344 -26.75 15.53 -16.09
N THR A 345 -25.83 15.05 -16.92
CA THR A 345 -24.39 15.37 -16.86
C THR A 345 -23.98 16.56 -17.73
N PHE A 346 -24.40 16.58 -19.00
CA PHE A 346 -23.93 17.56 -19.99
C PHE A 346 -24.84 18.80 -20.11
N GLY A 347 -25.91 18.88 -19.32
CA GLY A 347 -26.86 19.99 -19.38
C GLY A 347 -27.73 19.93 -20.63
N ASN A 348 -28.08 21.10 -21.18
CA ASN A 348 -28.94 21.20 -22.35
C ASN A 348 -28.14 20.84 -23.62
N GLY A 349 -28.71 19.96 -24.44
CA GLY A 349 -28.13 19.55 -25.71
C GLY A 349 -29.17 19.55 -26.82
N LYS A 350 -28.75 19.92 -28.03
CA LYS A 350 -29.60 19.94 -29.22
C LYS A 350 -29.33 18.68 -30.03
N VAL A 351 -30.38 17.94 -30.39
CA VAL A 351 -30.28 16.78 -31.28
C VAL A 351 -29.92 17.30 -32.68
N THR A 352 -28.74 16.96 -33.18
CA THR A 352 -28.22 17.42 -34.48
C THR A 352 -28.40 16.39 -35.58
N ALA A 353 -28.46 15.09 -35.24
CA ALA A 353 -28.79 14.02 -36.17
C ALA A 353 -29.50 12.88 -35.45
N LEU A 354 -30.35 12.14 -36.16
CA LEU A 354 -31.13 11.03 -35.62
C LEU A 354 -31.25 9.92 -36.66
N SER A 355 -30.91 8.69 -36.26
CA SER A 355 -31.23 7.45 -36.96
C SER A 355 -32.17 6.60 -36.11
N ASP A 356 -32.62 5.45 -36.65
CA ASP A 356 -33.56 4.54 -35.98
C ASP A 356 -33.09 4.10 -34.58
N THR A 357 -31.78 4.06 -34.33
CA THR A 357 -31.21 3.58 -33.07
C THR A 357 -30.29 4.58 -32.37
N ILE A 358 -29.77 5.61 -33.05
CA ILE A 358 -28.78 6.55 -32.51
C ILE A 358 -29.22 8.00 -32.69
N ALA A 359 -29.15 8.79 -31.62
CA ALA A 359 -29.26 10.24 -31.62
C ALA A 359 -27.88 10.88 -31.42
N THR A 360 -27.50 11.82 -32.29
CA THR A 360 -26.33 12.68 -32.13
C THR A 360 -26.78 14.00 -31.50
N ILE A 361 -26.15 14.39 -30.39
CA ILE A 361 -26.57 15.52 -29.57
C ILE A 361 -25.36 16.40 -29.31
N GLN A 362 -25.49 17.69 -29.65
CA GLN A 362 -24.49 18.71 -29.38
C GLN A 362 -24.83 19.45 -28.10
N PHE A 363 -23.92 19.40 -27.12
CA PHE A 363 -24.04 20.12 -25.85
C PHE A 363 -23.27 21.43 -25.88
N ALA A 364 -23.53 22.30 -24.89
CA ALA A 364 -22.80 23.54 -24.70
C ALA A 364 -21.28 23.28 -24.61
N GLY A 365 -20.48 24.18 -25.19
CA GLY A 365 -19.02 24.04 -25.25
C GLY A 365 -18.49 23.19 -26.43
N GLY A 366 -19.33 22.89 -27.42
CA GLY A 366 -18.90 22.21 -28.65
C GLY A 366 -18.77 20.68 -28.53
N VAL A 367 -19.21 20.10 -27.42
CA VAL A 367 -19.12 18.65 -27.16
C VAL A 367 -20.25 17.93 -27.88
N GLU A 368 -19.91 17.10 -28.86
CA GLU A 368 -20.84 16.19 -29.53
C GLU A 368 -20.81 14.81 -28.89
N LYS A 369 -21.98 14.20 -28.69
CA LYS A 369 -22.13 12.82 -28.20
C LYS A 369 -23.18 12.07 -29.00
N LYS A 370 -22.96 10.77 -29.17
CA LYS A 370 -23.91 9.84 -29.79
C LYS A 370 -24.49 8.94 -28.70
N PHE A 371 -25.81 8.84 -28.63
CA PHE A 371 -26.52 8.02 -27.66
C PHE A 371 -27.53 7.12 -28.35
N ALA A 372 -27.85 5.97 -27.75
CA ALA A 372 -28.99 5.19 -28.19
C ALA A 372 -30.30 5.95 -27.97
N VAL A 373 -31.21 5.94 -28.95
CA VAL A 373 -32.51 6.64 -28.88
C VAL A 373 -33.30 6.20 -27.65
N ALA A 374 -33.38 4.89 -27.39
CA ALA A 374 -34.05 4.34 -26.21
C ALA A 374 -33.44 4.83 -24.88
N TRP A 375 -32.12 5.03 -24.84
CA TRP A 375 -31.45 5.56 -23.65
C TRP A 375 -31.81 7.03 -23.42
N VAL A 376 -31.82 7.85 -24.47
CA VAL A 376 -32.19 9.26 -24.37
C VAL A 376 -33.64 9.43 -23.92
N LEU A 377 -34.57 8.62 -24.45
CA LEU A 377 -35.97 8.63 -24.03
C LEU A 377 -36.15 8.28 -22.53
N GLY A 378 -35.34 7.34 -22.03
CA GLY A 378 -35.40 6.91 -20.63
C GLY A 378 -34.67 7.83 -19.64
N ASN A 379 -33.71 8.65 -20.10
CA ASN A 379 -32.75 9.32 -19.21
C ASN A 379 -32.65 10.85 -19.39
N CYS A 380 -33.20 11.40 -20.47
CA CYS A 380 -33.22 12.84 -20.73
C CYS A 380 -34.63 13.42 -20.59
N LYS A 381 -34.72 14.72 -20.33
CA LYS A 381 -36.00 15.44 -20.19
C LYS A 381 -36.22 16.40 -21.36
N PRO A 382 -37.48 16.69 -21.74
CA PRO A 382 -37.75 17.72 -22.72
C PRO A 382 -37.35 19.07 -22.11
N CYS A 383 -36.68 19.90 -22.90
CA CYS A 383 -36.47 21.29 -22.54
C CYS A 383 -37.53 22.08 -23.28
N GLU A 384 -38.54 22.60 -22.57
CA GLU A 384 -39.49 23.53 -23.17
C GLU A 384 -38.73 24.76 -23.65
N THR A 385 -38.78 25.02 -24.94
CA THR A 385 -38.34 26.29 -25.51
C THR A 385 -39.27 27.37 -24.96
N ALA A 386 -38.71 28.36 -24.26
CA ALA A 386 -39.39 29.63 -24.05
C ALA A 386 -39.64 30.34 -25.38
#